data_AF-A0A8J6HHY0-F1
#
_entry.id   AF-A0A8J6HHY0-F1
#
_cell.length_a   1.000
_cell.length_b   1.000
_cell.length_c   1.000
_cell.angle_alpha   90.00
_cell.angle_beta   90.00
_cell.angle_gamma   90.00
#
_symmetry.space_group_name_H-M   'P 1'
#
loop_
_entity.id
_entity.type
_entity.pdbx_description
1 polymer ?
#
loop_
_entity_poly.entity_id
_entity_poly.type
_entity_poly.pdbx_seq_one_letter_code
_entity_poly.pdbx_strand_id
1 'polypeptide(L)'
;MMNTVTLGLQNDRQGIEESNRMMQRKVSGGRIIGGAVADSGQLPFATAIYKTTADNSTLFCTGAITNPRWIITAGQCVDGAVLFTIRVGSNKLNTDDPNAITLTTQTYFLHPDYDPATLANDIGLIKLRMPLSYNNYIWPVTLLAGSELPDSTSVLTYGWGQTSDEATGLVDELNYVNLVTLSNDECKLAYGDQVNENMVCVAGDTNQGICKGDLGSPLIQYGESLTYHVGVATFISSNGCESTDPSGFTRTWPYAIALLFTIRVGSNKLNSDDPNALTLATDTYFLHPDYDPTTLSNDIGLIKLRMRLSYNDYIFSVSLLAGSELPDAAPIVTFGWGQTSDETAGLVDDLNYVDLVTLSNEECTLAFGNQVNENMVCVAGNNNQGICRGDLGSPLIQYSGYLTYHVGVASFISSNGCESTDPSGFTRTALSFTIRVGSNKLNSDDPNAITLTTQTYFLHPDYDPATFANDIGLIKLRMPLSYNDHVWSVDLLAGSELPDSTSVLTYGWGQTSDEATGLVDDLNYVDLVTLSNEECKLAFGDQVNENMVCVAGDTNEGICKGDLGSPLIQRVDLLTYHVGVATFISSNGCESNDPSGFTRTWPYAMWIINTTYYN
;
A
#
# COMPACT_ATOMS: atom_id res chain seq x y z
N MET A 1 -32.01 -42.82 -28.54
CA MET A 1 -33.00 -41.72 -28.69
C MET A 1 -32.92 -40.89 -27.42
N MET A 2 -32.53 -39.61 -27.54
CA MET A 2 -32.43 -38.57 -26.47
C MET A 2 -31.46 -38.89 -25.31
N ASN A 3 -30.79 -37.97 -24.63
CA ASN A 3 -30.50 -36.53 -24.75
C ASN A 3 -29.43 -36.23 -23.68
N THR A 4 -28.28 -35.62 -24.00
CA THR A 4 -27.59 -34.68 -23.07
C THR A 4 -26.61 -33.79 -23.86
N VAL A 5 -26.59 -32.51 -23.47
CA VAL A 5 -26.09 -31.34 -24.19
C VAL A 5 -24.72 -30.91 -23.65
N THR A 6 -23.82 -30.57 -24.58
CA THR A 6 -22.53 -29.92 -24.36
C THR A 6 -22.72 -28.40 -24.33
N LEU A 7 -22.21 -27.70 -23.31
CA LEU A 7 -22.10 -26.22 -23.33
C LEU A 7 -20.68 -25.83 -23.74
N GLY A 8 -20.51 -25.61 -25.04
CA GLY A 8 -19.39 -24.88 -25.62
C GLY A 8 -19.74 -23.39 -25.69
N LEU A 9 -18.75 -22.53 -25.38
CA LEU A 9 -18.82 -21.08 -25.58
C LEU A 9 -19.13 -20.79 -27.06
N GLN A 10 -20.37 -20.40 -27.35
CA GLN A 10 -20.74 -19.87 -28.66
C GLN A 10 -20.56 -18.34 -28.64
N ASN A 11 -19.64 -17.89 -29.49
CA ASN A 11 -19.48 -16.51 -29.92
C ASN A 11 -20.82 -15.98 -30.45
N ASP A 12 -21.52 -15.15 -29.67
CA ASP A 12 -22.73 -14.48 -30.13
C ASP A 12 -22.35 -13.17 -30.85
N ARG A 13 -21.83 -13.32 -32.08
CA ARG A 13 -21.42 -12.21 -32.96
C ARG A 13 -22.60 -11.40 -33.51
N GLN A 14 -23.86 -11.79 -33.29
CA GLN A 14 -25.00 -11.09 -33.87
C GLN A 14 -25.56 -9.94 -33.02
N GLY A 15 -25.36 -9.94 -31.70
CA GLY A 15 -25.75 -8.79 -30.85
C GLY A 15 -24.79 -7.59 -30.92
N ILE A 16 -23.52 -7.85 -31.24
CA ILE A 16 -22.45 -6.83 -31.25
C ILE A 16 -22.42 -6.05 -32.58
N GLU A 17 -22.82 -6.67 -33.70
CA GLU A 17 -22.87 -6.00 -35.00
C GLU A 17 -24.04 -5.00 -35.13
N GLU A 18 -25.16 -5.18 -34.41
CA GLU A 18 -26.26 -4.21 -34.42
C GLU A 18 -25.95 -2.95 -33.58
N SER A 19 -25.25 -3.10 -32.45
CA SER A 19 -24.71 -1.97 -31.66
C SER A 19 -23.72 -1.13 -32.49
N ASN A 20 -22.79 -1.80 -33.18
CA ASN A 20 -21.78 -1.12 -34.00
C ASN A 20 -22.32 -0.50 -35.31
N ARG A 21 -23.47 -0.98 -35.83
CA ARG A 21 -24.12 -0.36 -37.01
C ARG A 21 -24.94 0.88 -36.68
N MET A 22 -25.41 1.06 -35.45
CA MET A 22 -26.16 2.27 -35.07
C MET A 22 -25.26 3.50 -34.87
N MET A 23 -23.96 3.31 -34.59
CA MET A 23 -23.01 4.40 -34.26
C MET A 23 -22.33 5.09 -35.46
N GLN A 24 -22.64 4.72 -36.71
CA GLN A 24 -22.17 5.46 -37.91
C GLN A 24 -23.23 6.34 -38.57
N ARG A 25 -24.25 6.76 -37.82
CA ARG A 25 -25.19 7.79 -38.30
C ARG A 25 -24.77 9.16 -37.81
N LYS A 26 -24.26 9.97 -38.73
CA LYS A 26 -24.06 11.41 -38.59
C LYS A 26 -25.42 12.05 -38.20
N VAL A 27 -25.61 12.36 -36.92
CA VAL A 27 -26.77 13.09 -36.41
C VAL A 27 -26.28 14.41 -35.82
N SER A 28 -26.75 15.50 -36.41
CA SER A 28 -26.56 16.86 -35.91
C SER A 28 -27.57 17.17 -34.80
N GLY A 29 -27.11 17.60 -33.61
CA GLY A 29 -27.97 18.21 -32.58
C GLY A 29 -27.44 18.01 -31.15
N GLY A 30 -27.05 19.09 -30.46
CA GLY A 30 -26.47 19.07 -29.10
C GLY A 30 -27.45 19.05 -27.91
N ARG A 31 -27.08 19.08 -26.61
CA ARG A 31 -25.97 19.78 -25.90
C ARG A 31 -25.68 19.30 -24.44
N ILE A 32 -24.45 18.83 -24.11
CA ILE A 32 -23.52 19.50 -23.13
C ILE A 32 -22.95 20.72 -23.89
N ILE A 33 -22.15 21.67 -23.38
CA ILE A 33 -21.60 22.70 -24.31
C ILE A 33 -20.88 21.97 -25.46
N GLY A 34 -21.42 22.10 -26.68
CA GLY A 34 -21.08 21.29 -27.86
C GLY A 34 -21.28 19.76 -27.80
N GLY A 35 -21.83 19.16 -26.74
CA GLY A 35 -22.09 17.71 -26.61
C GLY A 35 -23.40 17.24 -27.26
N ALA A 36 -23.83 15.99 -27.03
CA ALA A 36 -25.05 15.38 -27.58
C ALA A 36 -25.95 14.75 -26.49
N VAL A 37 -27.24 14.63 -26.77
CA VAL A 37 -28.20 13.96 -25.86
C VAL A 37 -27.91 12.45 -25.83
N ALA A 38 -27.85 11.88 -24.64
CA ALA A 38 -27.65 10.46 -24.43
C ALA A 38 -28.97 9.69 -24.61
N ASP A 39 -28.91 8.57 -25.32
CA ASP A 39 -30.03 7.63 -25.43
C ASP A 39 -30.30 6.92 -24.09
N SER A 40 -31.53 6.45 -23.90
CA SER A 40 -31.88 5.69 -22.69
C SER A 40 -31.05 4.41 -22.60
N GLY A 41 -30.40 4.20 -21.45
CA GLY A 41 -29.49 3.06 -21.22
C GLY A 41 -28.11 3.18 -21.86
N GLN A 42 -27.79 4.26 -22.58
CA GLN A 42 -26.47 4.45 -23.18
C GLN A 42 -25.35 4.58 -22.13
N LEU A 43 -25.66 5.23 -21.01
CA LEU A 43 -24.74 5.46 -19.89
C LEU A 43 -25.37 4.91 -18.60
N PRO A 44 -25.41 3.56 -18.44
CA PRO A 44 -26.19 2.91 -17.38
C PRO A 44 -25.59 3.08 -15.97
N PHE A 45 -24.39 3.67 -15.86
CA PHE A 45 -23.76 4.07 -14.61
C PHE A 45 -24.12 5.50 -14.19
N ALA A 46 -24.84 6.26 -15.02
CA ALA A 46 -25.17 7.65 -14.75
C ALA A 46 -26.02 7.83 -13.49
N THR A 47 -25.56 8.73 -12.62
CA THR A 47 -26.21 9.01 -11.33
C THR A 47 -26.45 10.50 -11.17
N ALA A 48 -27.71 10.88 -10.93
CA ALA A 48 -28.09 12.22 -10.52
C ALA A 48 -28.14 12.31 -8.99
N ILE A 49 -27.43 13.28 -8.40
CA ILE A 49 -27.23 13.39 -6.96
C ILE A 49 -27.73 14.75 -6.49
N TYR A 50 -28.76 14.74 -5.64
CA TYR A 50 -29.22 15.92 -4.90
C TYR A 50 -28.69 15.82 -3.47
N LYS A 51 -27.77 16.72 -3.12
CA LYS A 51 -27.18 16.87 -1.80
C LYS A 51 -27.97 17.92 -1.03
N THR A 52 -28.48 17.56 0.14
CA THR A 52 -29.02 18.52 1.12
C THR A 52 -27.98 18.77 2.22
N THR A 53 -27.76 20.03 2.57
CA THR A 53 -26.82 20.48 3.63
C THR A 53 -27.56 20.89 4.90
N ALA A 54 -26.81 21.11 6.00
CA ALA A 54 -27.39 21.43 7.31
C ALA A 54 -28.19 22.74 7.36
N ASP A 55 -27.89 23.70 6.48
CA ASP A 55 -28.63 24.94 6.27
C ASP A 55 -29.87 24.77 5.38
N ASN A 56 -30.22 23.52 5.04
CA ASN A 56 -31.34 23.14 4.20
C ASN A 56 -31.23 23.65 2.74
N SER A 57 -30.01 23.96 2.28
CA SER A 57 -29.73 24.17 0.86
C SER A 57 -29.70 22.84 0.11
N THR A 58 -30.13 22.83 -1.15
CA THR A 58 -30.04 21.65 -2.03
C THR A 58 -29.11 21.98 -3.20
N LEU A 59 -28.06 21.18 -3.33
CA LEU A 59 -27.06 21.27 -4.40
C LEU A 59 -27.19 20.05 -5.31
N PHE A 60 -26.93 20.24 -6.60
CA PHE A 60 -26.94 19.16 -7.59
C PHE A 60 -25.51 18.79 -8.00
N CYS A 61 -25.25 17.49 -8.06
CA CYS A 61 -24.03 16.89 -8.58
C CYS A 61 -24.37 15.68 -9.45
N THR A 62 -23.36 15.22 -10.17
CA THR A 62 -23.38 13.97 -10.93
C THR A 62 -22.45 12.95 -10.26
N GLY A 63 -22.59 11.68 -10.60
CA GLY A 63 -21.69 10.61 -10.17
C GLY A 63 -21.85 9.35 -10.99
N ALA A 64 -21.08 8.31 -10.66
CA ALA A 64 -21.10 7.03 -11.36
C ALA A 64 -21.28 5.84 -10.41
N ILE A 65 -22.04 4.84 -10.84
CA ILE A 65 -22.16 3.56 -10.13
C ILE A 65 -20.86 2.77 -10.32
N THR A 66 -20.21 2.39 -9.22
CA THR A 66 -18.98 1.54 -9.28
C THR A 66 -19.26 0.09 -8.94
N ASN A 67 -20.26 -0.18 -8.09
CA ASN A 67 -20.73 -1.52 -7.74
C ASN A 67 -22.17 -1.42 -7.17
N PRO A 68 -22.82 -2.51 -6.68
CA PRO A 68 -24.22 -2.46 -6.28
C PRO A 68 -24.51 -1.48 -5.13
N ARG A 69 -23.52 -1.11 -4.31
CA ARG A 69 -23.73 -0.28 -3.11
C ARG A 69 -23.00 1.05 -3.12
N TRP A 70 -22.22 1.34 -4.14
CA TRP A 70 -21.29 2.46 -4.12
C TRP A 70 -21.39 3.32 -5.36
N ILE A 71 -21.48 4.63 -5.12
CA ILE A 71 -21.43 5.68 -6.14
C ILE A 71 -20.19 6.51 -5.87
N ILE A 72 -19.41 6.77 -6.91
CA ILE A 72 -18.28 7.69 -6.91
C ILE A 72 -18.72 9.07 -7.43
N THR A 73 -18.23 10.13 -6.79
CA THR A 73 -18.49 11.54 -7.14
C THR A 73 -17.36 12.43 -6.58
N ALA A 74 -17.47 13.74 -6.71
CA ALA A 74 -16.48 14.68 -6.18
C ALA A 74 -16.58 14.82 -4.65
N GLY A 75 -15.48 15.20 -4.00
CA GLY A 75 -15.41 15.47 -2.57
C GLY A 75 -16.36 16.60 -2.17
N GLN A 76 -16.34 17.72 -2.90
CA GLN A 76 -17.27 18.85 -2.72
C GLN A 76 -18.75 18.43 -2.85
N CYS A 77 -19.04 17.38 -3.62
CA CYS A 77 -20.39 16.83 -3.79
C CYS A 77 -20.87 16.01 -2.58
N VAL A 78 -19.97 15.59 -1.68
CA VAL A 78 -20.33 14.88 -0.45
C VAL A 78 -20.05 15.67 0.84
N ASP A 79 -19.13 16.63 0.80
CA ASP A 79 -18.70 17.40 1.96
C ASP A 79 -19.87 18.13 2.66
N GLY A 80 -20.07 17.92 3.96
CA GLY A 80 -21.14 18.56 4.72
C GLY A 80 -22.57 18.12 4.35
N ALA A 81 -22.74 17.01 3.63
CA ALA A 81 -24.05 16.48 3.30
C ALA A 81 -24.77 15.91 4.54
N VAL A 82 -26.06 16.20 4.69
CA VAL A 82 -26.93 15.60 5.72
C VAL A 82 -27.88 14.55 5.14
N LEU A 83 -28.17 14.64 3.84
CA LEU A 83 -29.01 13.73 3.10
C LEU A 83 -28.65 13.78 1.61
N PHE A 84 -28.64 12.62 0.96
CA PHE A 84 -28.61 12.49 -0.48
C PHE A 84 -29.94 11.94 -0.98
N THR A 85 -30.45 12.52 -2.06
CA THR A 85 -31.46 11.91 -2.94
C THR A 85 -30.80 11.57 -4.26
N ILE A 86 -30.79 10.29 -4.61
CA ILE A 86 -30.00 9.75 -5.72
C ILE A 86 -30.96 9.12 -6.71
N ARG A 87 -30.86 9.50 -7.99
CA ARG A 87 -31.65 8.92 -9.07
C ARG A 87 -30.72 8.22 -10.06
N VAL A 88 -31.03 6.96 -10.37
CA VAL A 88 -30.32 6.09 -11.33
C VAL A 88 -31.31 5.41 -12.27
N GLY A 89 -30.85 4.85 -13.38
CA GLY A 89 -31.69 4.06 -14.29
C GLY A 89 -32.52 4.86 -15.30
N SER A 90 -32.29 6.18 -15.40
CA SER A 90 -32.95 7.04 -16.38
C SER A 90 -32.00 8.12 -16.88
N ASN A 91 -32.17 8.49 -18.15
CA ASN A 91 -31.50 9.65 -18.74
C ASN A 91 -32.28 10.97 -18.51
N LYS A 92 -33.38 10.95 -17.74
CA LYS A 92 -34.20 12.14 -17.47
C LYS A 92 -34.30 12.47 -15.98
N LEU A 93 -34.18 13.76 -15.64
CA LEU A 93 -34.27 14.24 -14.25
C LEU A 93 -35.71 14.34 -13.73
N ASN A 94 -36.62 14.90 -14.53
CA ASN A 94 -37.97 15.31 -14.10
C ASN A 94 -39.09 14.49 -14.73
N THR A 95 -38.79 13.69 -15.75
CA THR A 95 -39.76 12.84 -16.42
C THR A 95 -39.88 11.48 -15.70
N ASP A 96 -41.11 11.03 -15.44
CA ASP A 96 -41.36 9.68 -14.92
C ASP A 96 -40.84 8.62 -15.91
N ASP A 97 -39.99 7.73 -15.42
CA ASP A 97 -39.38 6.65 -16.19
C ASP A 97 -39.52 5.36 -15.37
N PRO A 98 -40.12 4.29 -15.93
CA PRO A 98 -40.34 3.03 -15.20
C PRO A 98 -39.04 2.33 -14.80
N ASN A 99 -37.91 2.67 -15.41
CA ASN A 99 -36.59 2.10 -15.07
C ASN A 99 -35.86 2.93 -14.00
N ALA A 100 -36.33 4.14 -13.71
CA ALA A 100 -35.71 5.01 -12.72
C ALA A 100 -35.92 4.48 -11.30
N ILE A 101 -34.85 4.51 -10.52
CA ILE A 101 -34.89 4.23 -9.09
C ILE A 101 -34.37 5.47 -8.36
N THR A 102 -35.16 5.96 -7.40
CA THR A 102 -34.76 7.03 -6.49
C THR A 102 -34.47 6.45 -5.12
N LEU A 103 -33.28 6.71 -4.59
CA LEU A 103 -32.79 6.22 -3.31
C LEU A 103 -32.43 7.40 -2.40
N THR A 104 -32.47 7.16 -1.09
CA THR A 104 -31.97 8.12 -0.10
C THR A 104 -30.95 7.48 0.82
N THR A 105 -29.90 8.24 1.14
CA THR A 105 -28.85 7.82 2.08
C THR A 105 -28.23 9.02 2.75
N GLN A 106 -27.56 8.79 3.87
CA GLN A 106 -26.82 9.81 4.62
C GLN A 106 -25.35 9.40 4.80
N THR A 107 -24.97 8.24 4.27
CA THR A 107 -23.65 7.66 4.46
C THR A 107 -22.78 8.00 3.26
N TYR A 108 -21.70 8.73 3.53
CA TYR A 108 -20.69 9.08 2.56
C TYR A 108 -19.30 9.01 3.18
N PHE A 109 -18.30 9.02 2.32
CA PHE A 109 -16.89 9.01 2.67
C PHE A 109 -16.22 10.09 1.84
N LEU A 110 -15.88 11.20 2.48
CA LEU A 110 -15.05 12.25 1.92
C LEU A 110 -13.58 11.80 1.99
N HIS A 111 -12.77 12.13 0.99
CA HIS A 111 -11.33 11.90 1.07
C HIS A 111 -10.75 12.66 2.27
N PRO A 112 -9.95 12.01 3.15
CA PRO A 112 -9.46 12.65 4.38
C PRO A 112 -8.58 13.88 4.12
N ASP A 113 -7.80 13.83 3.04
CA ASP A 113 -6.93 14.94 2.61
C ASP A 113 -7.61 15.85 1.57
N TYR A 114 -8.94 15.83 1.47
CA TYR A 114 -9.66 16.79 0.63
C TYR A 114 -9.44 18.21 1.18
N ASP A 115 -8.95 19.09 0.32
CA ASP A 115 -8.77 20.50 0.63
C ASP A 115 -9.74 21.37 -0.20
N PRO A 116 -10.76 21.99 0.42
CA PRO A 116 -11.72 22.82 -0.29
C PRO A 116 -11.13 24.12 -0.86
N ALA A 117 -9.94 24.55 -0.42
CA ALA A 117 -9.30 25.77 -0.94
C ALA A 117 -8.55 25.51 -2.26
N THR A 118 -7.89 24.36 -2.37
CA THR A 118 -7.09 23.98 -3.54
C THR A 118 -7.80 22.99 -4.46
N LEU A 119 -8.90 22.39 -3.99
CA LEU A 119 -9.58 21.23 -4.60
C LEU A 119 -8.67 20.01 -4.75
N ALA A 120 -7.57 19.94 -3.98
CA ALA A 120 -6.75 18.74 -3.90
C ALA A 120 -7.57 17.58 -3.33
N ASN A 121 -7.41 16.39 -3.92
CA ASN A 121 -8.13 15.17 -3.54
C ASN A 121 -9.67 15.34 -3.54
N ASP A 122 -10.22 16.10 -4.50
CA ASP A 122 -11.67 16.30 -4.66
C ASP A 122 -12.36 15.02 -5.19
N ILE A 123 -12.52 14.04 -4.31
CA ILE A 123 -13.12 12.73 -4.57
C ILE A 123 -13.91 12.24 -3.34
N GLY A 124 -15.04 11.58 -3.59
CA GLY A 124 -15.93 11.09 -2.53
C GLY A 124 -16.73 9.86 -2.95
N LEU A 125 -17.16 9.09 -1.95
CA LEU A 125 -18.04 7.93 -2.13
C LEU A 125 -19.36 8.13 -1.39
N ILE A 126 -20.44 7.69 -2.01
CA ILE A 126 -21.76 7.59 -1.37
C ILE A 126 -22.13 6.11 -1.25
N LYS A 127 -22.48 5.69 -0.03
CA LYS A 127 -22.90 4.31 0.26
C LYS A 127 -24.43 4.21 0.25
N LEU A 128 -24.95 3.38 -0.63
CA LEU A 128 -26.38 3.09 -0.73
C LEU A 128 -26.82 2.19 0.43
N ARG A 129 -28.03 2.45 0.95
CA ARG A 129 -28.63 1.63 2.02
C ARG A 129 -28.97 0.21 1.54
N MET A 130 -29.45 0.10 0.31
CA MET A 130 -29.81 -1.15 -0.35
C MET A 130 -28.97 -1.33 -1.62
N PRO A 131 -28.51 -2.55 -1.95
CA PRO A 131 -27.82 -2.81 -3.20
C PRO A 131 -28.74 -2.60 -4.41
N LEU A 132 -28.20 -2.05 -5.48
CA LEU A 132 -28.83 -1.93 -6.78
C LEU A 132 -28.93 -3.28 -7.47
N SER A 133 -30.07 -3.52 -8.13
CA SER A 133 -30.25 -4.66 -9.04
C SER A 133 -29.87 -4.23 -10.44
N TYR A 134 -28.87 -4.90 -11.02
CA TYR A 134 -28.39 -4.57 -12.36
C TYR A 134 -29.38 -4.95 -13.46
N ASN A 135 -29.43 -4.11 -14.48
CA ASN A 135 -30.22 -4.28 -15.70
C ASN A 135 -29.63 -3.41 -16.82
N ASN A 136 -30.31 -3.33 -17.97
CA ASN A 136 -29.83 -2.58 -19.13
C ASN A 136 -29.70 -1.05 -18.91
N TYR A 137 -30.30 -0.52 -17.86
CA TYR A 137 -30.30 0.92 -17.52
C TYR A 137 -29.50 1.22 -16.25
N ILE A 138 -29.15 0.19 -15.47
CA ILE A 138 -28.40 0.29 -14.22
C ILE A 138 -27.26 -0.73 -14.27
N TRP A 139 -26.06 -0.26 -14.53
CA TRP A 139 -24.86 -1.10 -14.65
C TRP A 139 -23.63 -0.33 -14.18
N PRO A 140 -22.69 -0.95 -13.46
CA PRO A 140 -21.51 -0.26 -12.94
C PRO A 140 -20.50 0.06 -14.03
N VAL A 141 -19.71 1.12 -13.82
CA VAL A 141 -18.47 1.37 -14.56
C VAL A 141 -17.28 0.76 -13.82
N THR A 142 -16.29 0.26 -14.56
CA THR A 142 -15.07 -0.32 -13.99
C THR A 142 -14.10 0.80 -13.58
N LEU A 143 -13.63 0.80 -12.34
CA LEU A 143 -12.52 1.69 -11.93
C LEU A 143 -11.21 1.16 -12.53
N LEU A 144 -10.45 2.02 -13.19
CA LEU A 144 -9.10 1.68 -13.65
C LEU A 144 -8.12 1.74 -12.48
N ALA A 145 -7.58 0.59 -12.09
CA ALA A 145 -6.56 0.51 -11.04
C ALA A 145 -5.15 0.50 -11.64
N GLY A 146 -4.26 1.34 -11.10
CA GLY A 146 -2.82 1.20 -11.30
C GLY A 146 -2.24 1.62 -12.65
N SER A 147 -2.98 2.36 -13.49
CA SER A 147 -2.41 2.95 -14.70
C SER A 147 -2.72 4.43 -14.83
N GLU A 148 -1.69 5.20 -15.16
CA GLU A 148 -1.79 6.62 -15.45
C GLU A 148 -2.56 6.82 -16.76
N LEU A 149 -3.46 7.80 -16.79
CA LEU A 149 -4.20 8.19 -17.99
C LEU A 149 -3.29 9.05 -18.88
N PRO A 150 -2.88 8.57 -20.08
CA PRO A 150 -1.95 9.29 -20.93
C PRO A 150 -2.53 10.60 -21.47
N ASP A 151 -1.66 11.52 -21.87
CA ASP A 151 -2.04 12.72 -22.60
C ASP A 151 -2.61 12.37 -23.99
N SER A 152 -3.45 13.24 -24.54
CA SER A 152 -4.12 13.04 -25.84
C SER A 152 -5.00 11.78 -25.92
N THR A 153 -5.48 11.29 -24.78
CA THR A 153 -6.39 10.15 -24.71
C THR A 153 -7.82 10.61 -24.98
N SER A 154 -8.52 9.91 -25.87
CA SER A 154 -9.95 10.13 -26.12
C SER A 154 -10.77 9.65 -24.94
N VAL A 155 -11.59 10.55 -24.40
CA VAL A 155 -12.39 10.33 -23.20
C VAL A 155 -13.80 10.91 -23.40
N LEU A 156 -14.73 10.45 -22.58
CA LEU A 156 -16.12 10.92 -22.56
C LEU A 156 -16.49 11.35 -21.14
N THR A 157 -17.31 12.40 -21.03
CA THR A 157 -17.99 12.73 -19.78
C THR A 157 -19.46 13.03 -20.06
N TYR A 158 -20.28 13.07 -19.01
CA TYR A 158 -21.71 13.30 -19.12
C TYR A 158 -22.25 14.11 -17.95
N GLY A 159 -23.43 14.67 -18.11
CA GLY A 159 -24.16 15.28 -17.01
C GLY A 159 -25.45 15.97 -17.45
N TRP A 160 -26.07 16.63 -16.48
CA TRP A 160 -27.31 17.40 -16.63
C TRP A 160 -27.09 18.89 -16.35
N GLY A 161 -25.84 19.34 -16.31
CA GLY A 161 -25.46 20.70 -16.02
C GLY A 161 -25.92 21.71 -17.07
N GLN A 162 -25.56 22.96 -16.83
CA GLN A 162 -25.84 24.07 -17.72
C GLN A 162 -25.18 23.87 -19.10
N THR A 163 -25.86 24.30 -20.16
CA THR A 163 -25.39 24.13 -21.55
C THR A 163 -24.89 25.42 -22.20
N SER A 164 -24.85 26.51 -21.43
CA SER A 164 -24.25 27.81 -21.75
C SER A 164 -24.09 28.64 -20.48
N ASP A 165 -23.25 29.67 -20.51
CA ASP A 165 -23.03 30.55 -19.35
C ASP A 165 -24.28 31.39 -19.00
N GLU A 166 -25.17 31.59 -19.98
CA GLU A 166 -26.46 32.27 -19.79
C GLU A 166 -27.57 31.34 -19.23
N ALA A 167 -27.37 30.02 -19.21
CA ALA A 167 -28.40 29.08 -18.76
C ALA A 167 -28.63 29.19 -17.25
N THR A 168 -29.90 29.15 -16.82
CA THR A 168 -30.28 29.37 -15.41
C THR A 168 -30.43 28.10 -14.58
N GLY A 169 -30.24 26.91 -15.16
CA GLY A 169 -30.48 25.64 -14.46
C GLY A 169 -30.07 24.40 -15.24
N LEU A 170 -30.35 23.25 -14.64
CA LEU A 170 -30.09 21.92 -15.19
C LEU A 170 -30.96 21.64 -16.42
N VAL A 171 -30.49 20.74 -17.28
CA VAL A 171 -31.28 20.20 -18.39
C VAL A 171 -31.97 18.90 -17.99
N ASP A 172 -33.14 18.62 -18.57
CA ASP A 172 -33.89 17.40 -18.22
C ASP A 172 -33.20 16.14 -18.75
N GLU A 173 -32.71 16.19 -19.98
CA GLU A 173 -32.09 15.06 -20.68
C GLU A 173 -30.59 15.01 -20.40
N LEU A 174 -30.08 13.81 -20.17
CA LEU A 174 -28.66 13.57 -19.96
C LEU A 174 -27.92 13.89 -21.26
N ASN A 175 -26.83 14.63 -21.16
CA ASN A 175 -25.98 14.89 -22.30
C ASN A 175 -24.57 14.35 -22.04
N TYR A 176 -23.85 14.05 -23.12
CA TYR A 176 -22.45 13.61 -23.09
C TYR A 176 -21.60 14.39 -24.08
N VAL A 177 -20.30 14.41 -23.86
CA VAL A 177 -19.33 15.04 -24.75
C VAL A 177 -18.06 14.21 -24.83
N ASN A 178 -17.48 14.14 -26.03
CA ASN A 178 -16.17 13.54 -26.26
C ASN A 178 -15.10 14.62 -26.13
N LEU A 179 -14.03 14.32 -25.42
CA LEU A 179 -12.94 15.23 -25.08
C LEU A 179 -11.61 14.49 -25.24
N VAL A 180 -10.52 15.25 -25.16
CA VAL A 180 -9.17 14.71 -25.10
C VAL A 180 -8.46 15.19 -23.83
N THR A 181 -7.66 14.31 -23.23
CA THR A 181 -6.81 14.68 -22.09
C THR A 181 -5.66 15.58 -22.53
N LEU A 182 -5.33 16.54 -21.67
CA LEU A 182 -4.18 17.42 -21.81
C LEU A 182 -3.11 17.06 -20.80
N SER A 183 -1.88 17.45 -21.11
CA SER A 183 -0.80 17.40 -20.13
C SER A 183 -1.07 18.38 -18.98
N ASN A 184 -0.53 18.08 -17.80
CA ASN A 184 -0.66 18.99 -16.66
C ASN A 184 0.01 20.34 -16.93
N ASP A 185 1.08 20.38 -17.73
CA ASP A 185 1.76 21.63 -18.10
C ASP A 185 0.88 22.51 -19.01
N GLU A 186 0.16 21.92 -19.96
CA GLU A 186 -0.85 22.65 -20.75
C GLU A 186 -1.97 23.17 -19.86
N CYS A 187 -2.42 22.37 -18.89
CA CYS A 187 -3.47 22.80 -17.97
C CYS A 187 -3.02 23.96 -17.06
N LYS A 188 -1.76 23.95 -16.61
CA LYS A 188 -1.16 25.03 -15.81
C LYS A 188 -1.13 26.38 -16.54
N LEU A 189 -1.20 26.40 -17.87
CA LEU A 189 -1.33 27.66 -18.62
C LEU A 189 -2.62 28.42 -18.29
N ALA A 190 -3.70 27.69 -17.95
CA ALA A 190 -4.98 28.28 -17.57
C ALA A 190 -5.12 28.44 -16.04
N TYR A 191 -4.60 27.49 -15.26
CA TYR A 191 -4.90 27.38 -13.82
C TYR A 191 -3.70 27.54 -12.87
N GLY A 192 -2.49 27.67 -13.39
CA GLY A 192 -1.27 27.82 -12.58
C GLY A 192 -1.08 26.69 -11.57
N ASP A 193 -0.64 27.06 -10.37
CA ASP A 193 -0.26 26.11 -9.30
C ASP A 193 -1.43 25.34 -8.68
N GLN A 194 -2.67 25.60 -9.10
CA GLN A 194 -3.82 24.77 -8.72
C GLN A 194 -3.67 23.33 -9.23
N VAL A 195 -3.02 23.14 -10.39
CA VAL A 195 -2.90 21.83 -11.05
C VAL A 195 -1.73 21.03 -10.48
N ASN A 196 -2.04 19.88 -9.87
CA ASN A 196 -1.06 18.91 -9.39
C ASN A 196 -1.17 17.56 -10.13
N GLU A 197 -0.28 16.62 -9.81
CA GLU A 197 -0.18 15.28 -10.41
C GLU A 197 -1.45 14.42 -10.27
N ASN A 198 -2.28 14.65 -9.25
CA ASN A 198 -3.54 13.93 -9.04
C ASN A 198 -4.69 14.50 -9.87
N MET A 199 -4.46 15.55 -10.66
CA MET A 199 -5.44 16.18 -11.53
C MET A 199 -5.16 15.88 -13.01
N VAL A 200 -6.21 15.95 -13.82
CA VAL A 200 -6.14 15.89 -15.29
C VAL A 200 -7.09 16.91 -15.86
N CYS A 201 -6.69 17.54 -16.95
CA CYS A 201 -7.55 18.48 -17.67
C CYS A 201 -7.91 17.94 -19.03
N VAL A 202 -9.08 18.32 -19.51
CA VAL A 202 -9.63 17.85 -20.78
C VAL A 202 -10.14 19.02 -21.58
N ALA A 203 -9.99 18.94 -22.91
CA ALA A 203 -10.51 19.92 -23.84
C ALA A 203 -11.29 19.22 -24.96
N GLY A 204 -12.30 19.89 -25.50
CA GLY A 204 -12.97 19.48 -26.73
C GLY A 204 -12.70 20.45 -27.88
N ASP A 205 -13.33 20.21 -29.03
CA ASP A 205 -13.01 20.89 -30.29
C ASP A 205 -13.50 22.36 -30.34
N THR A 206 -14.64 22.66 -29.69
CA THR A 206 -15.28 24.00 -29.75
C THR A 206 -16.03 24.33 -28.45
N ASN A 207 -15.34 24.97 -27.49
CA ASN A 207 -15.88 25.37 -26.17
C ASN A 207 -16.63 24.22 -25.46
N GLN A 208 -16.16 22.98 -25.66
CA GLN A 208 -16.78 21.77 -25.16
C GLN A 208 -16.16 21.40 -23.81
N GLY A 209 -17.00 21.13 -22.80
CA GLY A 209 -16.55 20.81 -21.46
C GLY A 209 -17.69 20.61 -20.47
N ILE A 210 -17.36 20.44 -19.21
CA ILE A 210 -18.32 20.40 -18.10
C ILE A 210 -18.74 21.81 -17.70
N CYS A 211 -19.92 21.93 -17.07
CA CYS A 211 -20.39 23.19 -16.51
C CYS A 211 -21.03 22.99 -15.12
N LYS A 212 -21.62 24.06 -14.58
CA LYS A 212 -22.33 24.03 -13.30
C LYS A 212 -23.43 22.96 -13.34
N GLY A 213 -23.37 22.04 -12.38
CA GLY A 213 -24.25 20.86 -12.29
C GLY A 213 -23.61 19.56 -12.79
N ASP A 214 -22.51 19.62 -13.54
CA ASP A 214 -21.77 18.42 -13.98
C ASP A 214 -20.69 17.98 -12.99
N LEU A 215 -20.42 18.76 -11.94
CA LEU A 215 -19.44 18.38 -10.92
C LEU A 215 -19.72 17.00 -10.33
N GLY A 216 -18.67 16.22 -10.15
CA GLY A 216 -18.74 14.81 -9.77
C GLY A 216 -19.01 13.84 -10.91
N SER A 217 -19.29 14.30 -12.13
CA SER A 217 -19.41 13.42 -13.29
C SER A 217 -18.13 12.63 -13.56
N PRO A 218 -18.22 11.41 -14.10
CA PRO A 218 -17.04 10.65 -14.39
C PRO A 218 -16.37 11.12 -15.68
N LEU A 219 -15.06 10.96 -15.73
CA LEU A 219 -14.30 10.88 -16.96
C LEU A 219 -14.15 9.42 -17.35
N ILE A 220 -14.58 9.08 -18.55
CA ILE A 220 -14.73 7.72 -19.06
C ILE A 220 -13.76 7.48 -20.20
N GLN A 221 -13.01 6.39 -20.13
CA GLN A 221 -12.18 5.88 -21.23
C GLN A 221 -12.77 4.56 -21.74
N TYR A 222 -13.03 4.48 -23.04
CA TYR A 222 -13.45 3.24 -23.68
C TYR A 222 -12.21 2.37 -23.99
N GLY A 223 -12.17 1.17 -23.42
CA GLY A 223 -11.23 0.12 -23.82
C GLY A 223 -11.82 -0.80 -24.90
N GLU A 224 -11.06 -1.84 -25.28
CA GLU A 224 -11.51 -2.81 -26.29
C GLU A 224 -12.74 -3.63 -25.86
N SER A 225 -12.93 -3.85 -24.56
CA SER A 225 -14.02 -4.69 -24.02
C SER A 225 -14.67 -4.15 -22.74
N LEU A 226 -14.07 -3.16 -22.09
CA LEU A 226 -14.58 -2.56 -20.85
C LEU A 226 -14.59 -1.03 -20.96
N THR A 227 -15.46 -0.42 -20.15
CA THR A 227 -15.54 1.03 -19.98
C THR A 227 -14.92 1.38 -18.64
N TYR A 228 -13.91 2.25 -18.66
CA TYR A 228 -13.11 2.60 -17.51
C TYR A 228 -13.46 3.99 -16.99
N HIS A 229 -13.63 4.11 -15.68
CA HIS A 229 -13.72 5.38 -14.99
C HIS A 229 -12.30 5.81 -14.59
N VAL A 230 -11.88 6.96 -15.11
CA VAL A 230 -10.49 7.45 -15.03
C VAL A 230 -10.35 8.81 -14.34
N GLY A 231 -11.45 9.51 -14.10
CA GLY A 231 -11.44 10.78 -13.36
C GLY A 231 -12.82 11.24 -12.88
N VAL A 232 -12.85 12.27 -12.04
CA VAL A 232 -14.07 12.87 -11.47
C VAL A 232 -14.05 14.38 -11.69
N ALA A 233 -15.11 14.96 -12.27
CA ALA A 233 -15.21 16.39 -12.55
C ALA A 233 -15.11 17.23 -11.26
N THR A 234 -14.16 18.17 -11.21
CA THR A 234 -13.86 18.97 -10.00
C THR A 234 -13.95 20.49 -10.22
N PHE A 235 -13.44 21.03 -11.32
CA PHE A 235 -13.43 22.48 -11.52
C PHE A 235 -13.64 22.89 -12.97
N ILE A 236 -14.21 24.09 -13.10
CA ILE A 236 -14.50 24.78 -14.36
C ILE A 236 -13.78 26.13 -14.37
N SER A 237 -13.55 26.71 -15.55
CA SER A 237 -12.88 28.01 -15.64
C SER A 237 -13.70 29.14 -15.02
N SER A 238 -13.00 30.06 -14.36
CA SER A 238 -13.58 31.31 -13.87
C SER A 238 -14.03 32.26 -15.00
N ASN A 239 -13.54 32.05 -16.22
CA ASN A 239 -13.95 32.78 -17.42
C ASN A 239 -15.31 32.30 -17.98
N GLY A 240 -15.90 31.25 -17.39
CA GLY A 240 -17.13 30.64 -17.86
C GLY A 240 -16.89 29.30 -18.55
N CYS A 241 -17.95 28.52 -18.65
CA CYS A 241 -17.96 27.21 -19.28
C CYS A 241 -17.85 27.31 -20.81
N GLU A 242 -18.22 28.44 -21.42
CA GLU A 242 -18.09 28.67 -22.86
C GLU A 242 -16.72 29.25 -23.24
N SER A 243 -15.77 29.33 -22.30
CA SER A 243 -14.38 29.68 -22.60
C SER A 243 -13.64 28.54 -23.30
N THR A 244 -12.45 28.83 -23.84
CA THR A 244 -11.54 27.82 -24.41
C THR A 244 -10.68 27.14 -23.35
N ASP A 245 -10.83 27.50 -22.08
CA ASP A 245 -10.05 26.94 -21.00
C ASP A 245 -10.48 25.49 -20.75
N PRO A 246 -9.53 24.57 -20.47
CA PRO A 246 -9.86 23.16 -20.32
C PRO A 246 -10.62 22.89 -19.02
N SER A 247 -11.41 21.82 -18.97
CA SER A 247 -12.11 21.39 -17.77
C SER A 247 -11.24 20.53 -16.86
N GLY A 248 -11.37 20.67 -15.54
CA GLY A 248 -10.54 19.96 -14.55
C GLY A 248 -11.20 18.76 -13.89
N PHE A 249 -10.45 17.67 -13.76
CA PHE A 249 -10.87 16.39 -13.16
C PHE A 249 -9.83 15.88 -12.16
N THR A 250 -10.28 15.25 -11.07
CA THR A 250 -9.45 14.46 -10.15
C THR A 250 -9.22 13.08 -10.77
N ARG A 251 -7.97 12.63 -10.95
CA ARG A 251 -7.63 11.29 -11.46
C ARG A 251 -8.10 10.22 -10.49
N THR A 252 -8.68 9.12 -10.95
CA THR A 252 -9.13 8.05 -10.03
C THR A 252 -8.09 7.00 -9.70
N TRP A 253 -7.07 6.81 -10.56
CA TRP A 253 -6.05 5.77 -10.37
C TRP A 253 -5.29 5.87 -9.02
N PRO A 254 -4.95 7.06 -8.46
CA PRO A 254 -4.26 7.14 -7.17
C PRO A 254 -5.12 6.64 -6.02
N TYR A 255 -6.45 6.67 -6.20
CA TYR A 255 -7.42 6.31 -5.18
C TYR A 255 -8.07 4.94 -5.42
N ALA A 256 -7.93 4.36 -6.61
CA ALA A 256 -8.69 3.19 -7.05
C ALA A 256 -8.59 2.01 -6.07
N ILE A 257 -7.41 1.77 -5.48
CA ILE A 257 -7.24 0.68 -4.51
C ILE A 257 -7.81 1.04 -3.12
N ALA A 258 -7.64 2.27 -2.65
CA ALA A 258 -8.30 2.74 -1.42
C ALA A 258 -9.84 2.78 -1.53
N LEU A 259 -10.37 2.92 -2.75
CA LEU A 259 -11.81 2.91 -3.08
C LEU A 259 -12.38 1.49 -3.27
N LEU A 260 -11.54 0.49 -3.55
CA LEU A 260 -11.96 -0.87 -3.91
C LEU A 260 -11.76 -1.92 -2.82
N PHE A 261 -10.81 -1.74 -1.88
CA PHE A 261 -10.42 -2.81 -0.96
C PHE A 261 -10.77 -2.48 0.50
N THR A 262 -11.67 -3.28 1.08
CA THR A 262 -11.84 -3.42 2.53
C THR A 262 -11.19 -4.71 2.99
N ILE A 263 -10.44 -4.67 4.09
CA ILE A 263 -9.85 -5.87 4.69
C ILE A 263 -10.79 -6.39 5.78
N ARG A 264 -11.12 -7.68 5.73
CA ARG A 264 -11.85 -8.38 6.78
C ARG A 264 -10.87 -9.22 7.58
N VAL A 265 -10.75 -8.96 8.89
CA VAL A 265 -9.88 -9.70 9.83
C VAL A 265 -10.70 -10.35 10.93
N GLY A 266 -10.16 -11.39 11.59
CA GLY A 266 -10.80 -12.06 12.73
C GLY A 266 -11.96 -12.99 12.38
N SER A 267 -12.11 -13.34 11.09
CA SER A 267 -13.17 -14.20 10.57
C SER A 267 -12.58 -15.51 10.05
N ASN A 268 -13.25 -16.63 10.27
CA ASN A 268 -13.01 -17.85 9.49
C ASN A 268 -13.99 -17.99 8.31
N LYS A 269 -14.92 -17.04 8.17
CA LYS A 269 -15.90 -16.96 7.07
C LYS A 269 -15.51 -15.93 6.02
N LEU A 270 -15.57 -16.30 4.74
CA LEU A 270 -15.33 -15.38 3.62
C LEU A 270 -16.50 -14.42 3.42
N ASN A 271 -17.71 -14.97 3.22
CA ASN A 271 -18.92 -14.25 2.82
C ASN A 271 -19.99 -14.22 3.92
N SER A 272 -20.08 -15.26 4.74
CA SER A 272 -21.06 -15.31 5.83
C SER A 272 -20.72 -14.30 6.93
N ASP A 273 -21.76 -13.75 7.58
CA ASP A 273 -21.58 -12.88 8.74
C ASP A 273 -20.88 -13.65 9.88
N ASP A 274 -19.84 -13.04 10.47
CA ASP A 274 -19.12 -13.55 11.64
C ASP A 274 -19.03 -12.40 12.65
N PRO A 275 -19.57 -12.55 13.87
CA PRO A 275 -19.57 -11.48 14.87
C PRO A 275 -18.18 -11.09 15.36
N ASN A 276 -17.16 -11.93 15.16
CA ASN A 276 -15.78 -11.62 15.53
C ASN A 276 -15.03 -10.87 14.41
N ALA A 277 -15.62 -10.80 13.22
CA ALA A 277 -14.99 -10.16 12.09
C ALA A 277 -15.02 -8.65 12.18
N LEU A 278 -13.89 -8.02 11.88
CA LEU A 278 -13.76 -6.58 11.73
C LEU A 278 -13.47 -6.25 10.26
N THR A 279 -14.29 -5.39 9.66
CA THR A 279 -14.08 -4.89 8.29
C THR A 279 -13.48 -3.49 8.36
N LEU A 280 -12.32 -3.32 7.73
CA LEU A 280 -11.49 -2.13 7.81
C LEU A 280 -11.30 -1.52 6.42
N ALA A 281 -11.33 -0.19 6.37
CA ALA A 281 -10.96 0.53 5.16
C ALA A 281 -9.44 0.57 5.01
N THR A 282 -8.99 0.43 3.77
CA THR A 282 -7.58 0.59 3.40
C THR A 282 -7.28 2.05 3.06
N ASP A 283 -6.08 2.48 3.41
CA ASP A 283 -5.55 3.82 3.15
C ASP A 283 -4.81 3.82 1.81
N THR A 284 -3.77 2.98 1.73
CA THR A 284 -2.94 2.79 0.55
C THR A 284 -2.27 1.41 0.61
N TYR A 285 -1.45 1.09 -0.38
CA TYR A 285 -0.63 -0.11 -0.43
C TYR A 285 0.76 0.24 -0.95
N PHE A 286 1.73 -0.60 -0.63
CA PHE A 286 3.11 -0.47 -1.07
C PHE A 286 3.50 -1.77 -1.76
N LEU A 287 3.80 -1.70 -3.06
CA LEU A 287 4.46 -2.80 -3.75
C LEU A 287 5.92 -2.84 -3.31
N HIS A 288 6.51 -4.03 -3.27
CA HIS A 288 7.95 -4.13 -3.10
C HIS A 288 8.67 -3.33 -4.21
N PRO A 289 9.63 -2.45 -3.89
CA PRO A 289 10.32 -1.62 -4.89
C PRO A 289 10.99 -2.43 -6.01
N ASP A 290 11.53 -3.60 -5.64
CA ASP A 290 12.18 -4.54 -6.55
C ASP A 290 11.24 -5.65 -7.08
N TYR A 291 9.92 -5.42 -7.06
CA TYR A 291 8.98 -6.38 -7.65
C TYR A 291 9.16 -6.48 -9.16
N ASP A 292 9.33 -7.70 -9.68
CA ASP A 292 9.41 -7.97 -11.11
C ASP A 292 8.21 -8.82 -11.57
N PRO A 293 7.30 -8.27 -12.40
CA PRO A 293 6.11 -8.98 -12.87
C PRO A 293 6.41 -10.14 -13.84
N THR A 294 7.63 -10.22 -14.37
CA THR A 294 8.05 -11.30 -15.29
C THR A 294 8.52 -12.53 -14.54
N THR A 295 9.34 -12.32 -13.51
CA THR A 295 9.94 -13.40 -12.71
C THR A 295 9.15 -13.70 -11.43
N LEU A 296 8.21 -12.82 -11.05
CA LEU A 296 7.53 -12.81 -9.75
C LEU A 296 8.49 -12.68 -8.58
N SER A 297 9.71 -12.19 -8.82
CA SER A 297 10.65 -11.88 -7.75
C SER A 297 10.09 -10.75 -6.89
N ASN A 298 10.19 -10.92 -5.57
CA ASN A 298 9.68 -9.96 -4.58
C ASN A 298 8.17 -9.66 -4.75
N ASP A 299 7.39 -10.65 -5.17
CA ASP A 299 5.93 -10.57 -5.25
C ASP A 299 5.31 -10.55 -3.84
N ILE A 300 5.43 -9.39 -3.20
CA ILE A 300 4.91 -9.08 -1.86
C ILE A 300 4.53 -7.60 -1.83
N GLY A 301 3.47 -7.29 -1.09
CA GLY A 301 3.03 -5.92 -0.87
C GLY A 301 2.51 -5.71 0.54
N LEU A 302 2.58 -4.46 1.00
CA LEU A 302 2.02 -4.04 2.28
C LEU A 302 0.73 -3.28 2.04
N ILE A 303 -0.28 -3.50 2.89
CA ILE A 303 -1.52 -2.73 2.86
C ILE A 303 -1.58 -1.89 4.14
N LYS A 304 -1.69 -0.58 3.99
CA LYS A 304 -1.88 0.36 5.10
C LYS A 304 -3.36 0.50 5.41
N LEU A 305 -3.71 0.28 6.67
CA LEU A 305 -5.08 0.48 7.16
C LEU A 305 -5.31 1.96 7.50
N ARG A 306 -6.53 2.47 7.27
CA ARG A 306 -6.89 3.86 7.65
C ARG A 306 -6.97 4.08 9.15
N MET A 307 -7.22 3.00 9.90
CA MET A 307 -7.40 3.05 11.34
C MET A 307 -6.45 2.05 12.00
N ARG A 308 -6.00 2.39 13.20
CA ARG A 308 -5.26 1.43 14.03
C ARG A 308 -6.18 0.25 14.37
N LEU A 309 -5.61 -0.95 14.23
CA LEU A 309 -6.28 -2.19 14.57
C LEU A 309 -6.25 -2.40 16.09
N SER A 310 -7.38 -2.76 16.68
CA SER A 310 -7.44 -3.19 18.08
C SER A 310 -7.32 -4.71 18.15
N TYR A 311 -6.31 -5.18 18.88
CA TYR A 311 -6.10 -6.62 19.07
C TYR A 311 -7.11 -7.22 20.05
N ASN A 312 -7.43 -8.49 19.82
CA ASN A 312 -8.30 -9.32 20.67
C ASN A 312 -7.98 -10.81 20.45
N ASP A 313 -8.76 -11.71 21.06
CA ASP A 313 -8.55 -13.16 21.00
C ASP A 313 -8.60 -13.74 19.57
N TYR A 314 -9.19 -13.03 18.61
CA TYR A 314 -9.34 -13.41 17.20
C TYR A 314 -8.43 -12.62 16.25
N ILE A 315 -7.86 -11.51 16.71
CA ILE A 315 -7.08 -10.57 15.89
C ILE A 315 -5.81 -10.22 16.66
N PHE A 316 -4.68 -10.76 16.22
CA PHE A 316 -3.36 -10.48 16.79
C PHE A 316 -2.30 -10.45 15.69
N SER A 317 -1.16 -9.81 15.98
CA SER A 317 -0.03 -9.77 15.07
C SER A 317 0.79 -11.07 15.11
N VAL A 318 1.41 -11.41 13.99
CA VAL A 318 2.39 -12.50 13.87
C VAL A 318 3.79 -11.90 13.62
N SER A 319 4.83 -12.52 14.18
CA SER A 319 6.21 -12.11 13.95
C SER A 319 6.68 -12.53 12.56
N LEU A 320 7.55 -11.76 11.92
CA LEU A 320 8.21 -12.20 10.68
C LEU A 320 9.38 -13.11 11.03
N LEU A 321 9.58 -14.20 10.26
CA LEU A 321 10.76 -15.05 10.42
C LEU A 321 11.96 -14.38 9.76
N ALA A 322 12.73 -13.59 10.49
CA ALA A 322 13.90 -12.96 9.92
C ALA A 322 15.13 -13.88 9.96
N GLY A 323 15.86 -13.93 8.83
CA GLY A 323 17.20 -14.49 8.76
C GLY A 323 17.33 -15.97 9.14
N SER A 324 16.41 -16.87 8.82
CA SER A 324 16.75 -18.29 8.83
C SER A 324 16.09 -18.97 7.66
N GLU A 325 16.91 -19.50 6.75
CA GLU A 325 16.40 -20.46 5.78
C GLU A 325 15.88 -21.65 6.56
N LEU A 326 14.59 -21.93 6.41
CA LEU A 326 13.99 -23.10 7.02
C LEU A 326 14.72 -24.33 6.52
N PRO A 327 15.11 -25.27 7.40
CA PRO A 327 15.75 -26.49 6.94
C PRO A 327 14.81 -27.23 6.00
N ASP A 328 15.36 -27.97 5.05
CA ASP A 328 14.55 -28.84 4.20
C ASP A 328 13.70 -29.78 5.06
N ALA A 329 12.47 -30.02 4.61
CA ALA A 329 11.45 -30.77 5.32
C ALA A 329 10.97 -30.15 6.65
N ALA A 330 11.15 -28.85 6.87
CA ALA A 330 10.58 -28.16 8.03
C ALA A 330 9.04 -28.15 7.95
N PRO A 331 8.31 -28.48 9.03
CA PRO A 331 6.86 -28.44 9.05
C PRO A 331 6.37 -26.99 8.97
N ILE A 332 5.40 -26.75 8.09
CA ILE A 332 4.88 -25.41 7.82
C ILE A 332 3.41 -25.48 7.41
N VAL A 333 2.65 -24.42 7.62
CA VAL A 333 1.20 -24.39 7.38
C VAL A 333 0.85 -23.18 6.53
N THR A 334 -0.08 -23.35 5.60
CA THR A 334 -0.75 -22.23 4.93
C THR A 334 -2.26 -22.41 5.03
N PHE A 335 -3.01 -21.31 4.87
CA PHE A 335 -4.46 -21.30 4.94
C PHE A 335 -5.08 -20.24 4.04
N GLY A 336 -6.29 -20.51 3.56
CA GLY A 336 -6.99 -19.64 2.63
C GLY A 336 -8.42 -20.07 2.32
N TRP A 337 -9.07 -19.28 1.47
CA TRP A 337 -10.43 -19.49 0.99
C TRP A 337 -10.48 -19.82 -0.51
N GLY A 338 -9.34 -20.20 -1.09
CA GLY A 338 -9.23 -20.62 -2.47
C GLY A 338 -10.03 -21.88 -2.79
N GLN A 339 -9.94 -22.30 -4.05
CA GLN A 339 -10.54 -23.53 -4.52
C GLN A 339 -9.96 -24.74 -3.78
N THR A 340 -10.74 -25.82 -3.67
CA THR A 340 -10.27 -27.06 -3.03
C THR A 340 -9.78 -28.12 -4.01
N SER A 341 -9.97 -27.91 -5.31
CA SER A 341 -9.49 -28.79 -6.40
C SER A 341 -9.49 -28.04 -7.73
N ASP A 342 -8.83 -28.61 -8.75
CA ASP A 342 -8.77 -28.00 -10.10
C ASP A 342 -10.14 -27.98 -10.80
N GLU A 343 -11.06 -28.85 -10.39
CA GLU A 343 -12.41 -28.98 -10.95
C GLU A 343 -13.47 -28.14 -10.20
N THR A 344 -13.16 -27.67 -8.98
CA THR A 344 -14.12 -26.92 -8.16
C THR A 344 -14.12 -25.45 -8.54
N ALA A 345 -15.25 -24.95 -9.03
CA ALA A 345 -15.40 -23.54 -9.36
C ALA A 345 -15.78 -22.70 -8.13
N GLY A 346 -15.01 -21.64 -7.88
CA GLY A 346 -15.32 -20.61 -6.88
C GLY A 346 -14.57 -20.75 -5.56
N LEU A 347 -14.62 -19.69 -4.75
CA LEU A 347 -14.01 -19.63 -3.42
C LEU A 347 -14.89 -20.34 -2.39
N VAL A 348 -14.28 -20.87 -1.34
CA VAL A 348 -14.99 -21.51 -0.23
C VAL A 348 -15.27 -20.53 0.90
N ASP A 349 -16.39 -20.70 1.60
CA ASP A 349 -16.77 -19.80 2.70
C ASP A 349 -15.98 -20.08 3.98
N ASP A 350 -15.68 -21.34 4.26
CA ASP A 350 -14.89 -21.75 5.42
C ASP A 350 -13.39 -21.66 5.13
N LEU A 351 -12.64 -21.06 6.05
CA LEU A 351 -11.18 -21.00 5.98
C LEU A 351 -10.60 -22.41 6.10
N ASN A 352 -9.85 -22.82 5.08
CA ASN A 352 -9.16 -24.11 5.06
C ASN A 352 -7.66 -23.92 5.30
N TYR A 353 -7.01 -24.95 5.83
CA TYR A 353 -5.57 -24.97 6.04
C TYR A 353 -4.98 -26.30 5.58
N VAL A 354 -3.67 -26.30 5.33
CA VAL A 354 -2.92 -27.48 4.91
C VAL A 354 -1.55 -27.51 5.60
N ASP A 355 -1.17 -28.69 6.07
CA ASP A 355 0.17 -28.97 6.57
C ASP A 355 1.10 -29.36 5.42
N LEU A 356 2.22 -28.65 5.31
CA LEU A 356 3.20 -28.75 4.25
C LEU A 356 4.60 -28.94 4.85
N VAL A 357 5.56 -29.19 3.97
CA VAL A 357 6.98 -29.17 4.29
C VAL A 357 7.75 -28.29 3.33
N THR A 358 8.82 -27.64 3.81
CA THR A 358 9.73 -26.86 2.96
C THR A 358 10.58 -27.76 2.07
N LEU A 359 10.84 -27.28 0.85
CA LEU A 359 11.74 -27.90 -0.11
C LEU A 359 12.97 -27.03 -0.35
N SER A 360 14.03 -27.66 -0.84
CA SER A 360 15.21 -26.95 -1.30
C SER A 360 14.91 -26.16 -2.59
N ASN A 361 15.66 -25.08 -2.82
CA ASN A 361 15.56 -24.34 -4.07
C ASN A 361 15.93 -25.20 -5.29
N GLU A 362 16.81 -26.20 -5.14
CA GLU A 362 17.17 -27.13 -6.21
C GLU A 362 15.97 -27.97 -6.64
N GLU A 363 15.26 -28.57 -5.68
CA GLU A 363 14.04 -29.34 -5.95
C GLU A 363 12.96 -28.46 -6.58
N CYS A 364 12.83 -27.22 -6.10
CA CYS A 364 11.84 -26.28 -6.63
C CYS A 364 12.14 -25.82 -8.06
N THR A 365 13.43 -25.67 -8.40
CA THR A 365 13.89 -25.28 -9.75
C THR A 365 13.48 -26.32 -10.79
N LEU A 366 13.28 -27.59 -10.40
CA LEU A 366 12.79 -28.63 -11.31
C LEU A 366 11.35 -28.36 -11.79
N ALA A 367 10.53 -27.71 -10.96
CA ALA A 367 9.14 -27.38 -11.29
C ALA A 367 8.99 -26.01 -11.94
N PHE A 368 9.73 -25.00 -11.48
CA PHE A 368 9.51 -23.60 -11.86
C PHE A 368 10.67 -22.93 -12.61
N GLY A 369 11.79 -23.64 -12.80
CA GLY A 369 12.95 -23.15 -13.52
C GLY A 369 13.48 -21.83 -12.94
N ASN A 370 13.68 -20.85 -13.82
CA ASN A 370 14.31 -19.56 -13.49
C ASN A 370 13.44 -18.65 -12.59
N GLN A 371 12.20 -19.03 -12.29
CA GLN A 371 11.38 -18.29 -11.34
C GLN A 371 11.93 -18.41 -9.91
N VAL A 372 12.54 -19.55 -9.57
CA VAL A 372 13.06 -19.80 -8.22
C VAL A 372 14.33 -19.01 -7.95
N ASN A 373 14.34 -18.23 -6.88
CA ASN A 373 15.53 -17.51 -6.40
C ASN A 373 15.61 -17.52 -4.86
N GLU A 374 16.61 -16.85 -4.29
CA GLU A 374 16.84 -16.85 -2.84
C GLU A 374 15.75 -16.14 -2.03
N ASN A 375 14.92 -15.33 -2.68
CA ASN A 375 13.80 -14.62 -2.07
C ASN A 375 12.52 -15.47 -2.05
N MET A 376 12.60 -16.73 -2.46
CA MET A 376 11.45 -17.64 -2.53
C MET A 376 11.57 -18.81 -1.54
N VAL A 377 10.42 -19.31 -1.11
CA VAL A 377 10.25 -20.55 -0.35
C VAL A 377 9.32 -21.44 -1.14
N CYS A 378 9.72 -22.69 -1.30
CA CYS A 378 8.90 -23.70 -1.93
C CYS A 378 8.46 -24.72 -0.90
N VAL A 379 7.21 -25.15 -1.03
CA VAL A 379 6.59 -26.09 -0.09
C VAL A 379 5.79 -27.13 -0.84
N ALA A 380 5.71 -28.32 -0.28
CA ALA A 380 4.88 -29.40 -0.80
C ALA A 380 4.16 -30.12 0.34
N GLY A 381 2.94 -30.57 0.09
CA GLY A 381 2.15 -31.38 1.00
C GLY A 381 2.16 -32.85 0.62
N ASN A 382 1.60 -33.69 1.50
CA ASN A 382 1.34 -35.09 1.17
C ASN A 382 0.14 -35.20 0.23
N ASN A 383 0.11 -36.20 -0.66
CA ASN A 383 -1.02 -36.46 -1.56
C ASN A 383 -1.43 -35.24 -2.42
N ASN A 384 -0.47 -34.52 -2.99
CA ASN A 384 -0.71 -33.37 -3.88
C ASN A 384 -1.48 -32.22 -3.20
N GLN A 385 -1.26 -32.03 -1.90
CA GLN A 385 -1.82 -30.90 -1.16
C GLN A 385 -0.93 -29.66 -1.33
N GLY A 386 -1.55 -28.51 -1.54
CA GLY A 386 -0.89 -27.22 -1.76
C GLY A 386 -1.88 -26.07 -1.79
N ILE A 387 -1.45 -24.91 -2.28
CA ILE A 387 -2.34 -23.77 -2.50
C ILE A 387 -3.03 -23.87 -3.86
N CYS A 388 -4.26 -23.35 -3.97
CA CYS A 388 -5.04 -23.38 -5.21
C CYS A 388 -5.39 -21.97 -5.70
N ARG A 389 -6.13 -21.89 -6.82
CA ARG A 389 -6.64 -20.62 -7.33
C ARG A 389 -7.50 -19.94 -6.26
N GLY A 390 -7.15 -18.69 -5.94
CA GLY A 390 -7.80 -17.92 -4.88
C GLY A 390 -7.03 -17.89 -3.56
N ASP A 391 -5.96 -18.68 -3.42
CA ASP A 391 -5.08 -18.66 -2.23
C ASP A 391 -3.82 -17.80 -2.42
N LEU A 392 -3.65 -17.12 -3.57
CA LEU A 392 -2.56 -16.16 -3.74
C LEU A 392 -2.69 -15.03 -2.71
N GLY A 393 -1.59 -14.67 -2.08
CA GLY A 393 -1.57 -13.77 -0.92
C GLY A 393 -1.79 -14.48 0.44
N SER A 394 -2.05 -15.80 0.47
CA SER A 394 -2.13 -16.56 1.72
C SER A 394 -0.81 -16.55 2.49
N PRO A 395 -0.85 -16.53 3.83
CA PRO A 395 0.35 -16.52 4.65
C PRO A 395 0.92 -17.93 4.78
N LEU A 396 2.24 -18.03 4.71
CA LEU A 396 2.98 -19.23 5.07
C LEU A 396 3.49 -19.11 6.50
N ILE A 397 3.03 -19.99 7.37
CA ILE A 397 3.21 -19.92 8.82
C ILE A 397 4.04 -21.08 9.32
N GLN A 398 5.09 -20.77 10.08
CA GLN A 398 5.86 -21.76 10.84
C GLN A 398 5.58 -21.61 12.33
N TYR A 399 5.35 -22.74 12.99
CA TYR A 399 5.27 -22.83 14.45
C TYR A 399 6.59 -23.33 15.03
N SER A 400 7.12 -22.62 16.03
CA SER A 400 8.29 -23.05 16.80
C SER A 400 8.01 -22.87 18.29
N GLY A 401 7.69 -23.98 18.97
CA GLY A 401 7.22 -23.95 20.35
C GLY A 401 5.89 -23.20 20.46
N TYR A 402 5.89 -22.09 21.21
CA TYR A 402 4.73 -21.21 21.38
C TYR A 402 4.73 -19.99 20.46
N LEU A 403 5.74 -19.87 19.59
CA LEU A 403 5.90 -18.73 18.70
C LEU A 403 5.40 -19.08 17.30
N THR A 404 4.71 -18.11 16.70
CA THR A 404 4.18 -18.19 15.34
C THR A 404 4.93 -17.19 14.47
N TYR A 405 5.47 -17.67 13.35
CA TYR A 405 6.22 -16.85 12.41
C TYR A 405 5.57 -16.87 11.03
N HIS A 406 5.48 -15.69 10.42
CA HIS A 406 5.12 -15.52 9.02
C HIS A 406 6.38 -15.54 8.17
N VAL A 407 6.49 -16.54 7.31
CA VAL A 407 7.69 -16.91 6.56
C VAL A 407 7.63 -16.43 5.13
N GLY A 408 6.43 -16.43 4.54
CA GLY A 408 6.26 -16.08 3.14
C GLY A 408 4.80 -15.82 2.77
N VAL A 409 4.60 -15.24 1.59
CA VAL A 409 3.29 -14.94 1.02
C VAL A 409 3.15 -15.71 -0.29
N ALA A 410 2.02 -16.40 -0.48
CA ALA A 410 1.75 -17.18 -1.68
C ALA A 410 1.81 -16.30 -2.92
N SER A 411 2.71 -16.62 -3.85
CA SER A 411 2.96 -15.82 -5.06
C SER A 411 2.49 -16.55 -6.32
N PHE A 412 2.73 -17.85 -6.44
CA PHE A 412 2.34 -18.61 -7.62
C PHE A 412 2.04 -20.09 -7.34
N ILE A 413 1.21 -20.63 -8.23
CA ILE A 413 0.83 -22.04 -8.31
C ILE A 413 1.37 -22.64 -9.60
N SER A 414 1.60 -23.96 -9.61
CA SER A 414 1.96 -24.67 -10.83
C SER A 414 0.92 -24.49 -11.93
N SER A 415 1.39 -24.38 -13.18
CA SER A 415 0.55 -24.41 -14.37
C SER A 415 -0.19 -25.75 -14.56
N ASN A 416 0.28 -26.81 -13.92
CA ASN A 416 -0.34 -28.14 -13.96
C ASN A 416 -1.54 -28.28 -13.02
N GLY A 417 -1.89 -27.23 -12.27
CA GLY A 417 -2.98 -27.24 -11.30
C GLY A 417 -2.51 -27.56 -9.88
N CYS A 418 -3.40 -27.34 -8.92
CA CYS A 418 -3.07 -27.54 -7.50
C CYS A 418 -3.23 -28.98 -7.02
N GLU A 419 -3.81 -29.88 -7.83
CA GLU A 419 -3.83 -31.33 -7.55
C GLU A 419 -2.64 -32.05 -8.22
N SER A 420 -1.68 -31.30 -8.75
CA SER A 420 -0.44 -31.83 -9.30
C SER A 420 0.56 -32.20 -8.18
N THR A 421 1.63 -32.92 -8.55
CA THR A 421 2.75 -33.21 -7.63
C THR A 421 3.71 -32.03 -7.48
N ASP A 422 3.44 -30.92 -8.16
CA ASP A 422 4.35 -29.78 -8.16
C ASP A 422 4.24 -29.00 -6.85
N PRO A 423 5.36 -28.42 -6.36
CA PRO A 423 5.32 -27.60 -5.15
C PRO A 423 4.51 -26.31 -5.33
N SER A 424 4.30 -25.59 -4.23
CA SER A 424 3.71 -24.24 -4.21
C SER A 424 4.80 -23.20 -3.90
N GLY A 425 4.75 -22.04 -4.56
CA GLY A 425 5.76 -20.99 -4.47
C GLY A 425 5.31 -19.79 -3.63
N PHE A 426 6.17 -19.37 -2.70
CA PHE A 426 5.93 -18.25 -1.79
C PHE A 426 7.10 -17.26 -1.84
N THR A 427 6.80 -15.96 -1.82
CA THR A 427 7.80 -14.90 -1.62
C THR A 427 8.14 -14.79 -0.14
N ARG A 428 9.42 -14.77 0.24
CA ARG A 428 9.88 -14.63 1.63
C ARG A 428 9.47 -13.27 2.19
N THR A 429 8.97 -13.26 3.43
CA THR A 429 8.54 -12.03 4.13
C THR A 429 9.67 -11.27 4.79
N ALA A 430 10.81 -11.92 5.02
CA ALA A 430 12.00 -11.28 5.55
C ALA A 430 13.24 -11.72 4.77
N LEU A 431 13.94 -10.74 4.21
CA LEU A 431 15.26 -10.91 3.60
C LEU A 431 16.35 -10.81 4.66
N SER A 432 17.45 -11.51 4.41
CA SER A 432 18.75 -11.18 5.01
C SER A 432 19.07 -9.71 4.73
N PHE A 433 19.20 -8.87 5.76
CA PHE A 433 19.73 -7.53 5.52
C PHE A 433 21.19 -7.64 5.08
N THR A 434 21.58 -6.79 4.14
CA THR A 434 22.94 -6.75 3.62
C THR A 434 23.84 -5.95 4.55
N ILE A 435 25.01 -6.49 4.87
CA ILE A 435 26.02 -5.83 5.71
C ILE A 435 27.12 -5.30 4.81
N ARG A 436 27.36 -3.99 4.90
CA ARG A 436 28.47 -3.31 4.20
C ARG A 436 29.53 -2.92 5.23
N VAL A 437 30.75 -3.43 5.06
CA VAL A 437 31.89 -3.16 5.96
C VAL A 437 33.06 -2.57 5.18
N GLY A 438 33.90 -1.79 5.86
CA GLY A 438 35.08 -1.14 5.24
C GLY A 438 34.77 0.09 4.39
N SER A 439 33.50 0.50 4.34
CA SER A 439 33.06 1.71 3.64
C SER A 439 33.07 2.90 4.58
N ASN A 440 33.46 4.08 4.10
CA ASN A 440 33.09 5.35 4.75
C ASN A 440 31.85 6.00 4.11
N LYS A 441 31.30 5.38 3.07
CA LYS A 441 30.09 5.81 2.35
C LYS A 441 28.88 4.95 2.69
N LEU A 442 27.75 5.58 2.98
CA LEU A 442 26.47 4.89 3.19
C LEU A 442 25.89 4.40 1.86
N ASN A 443 25.69 5.32 0.93
CA ASN A 443 24.96 5.11 -0.33
C ASN A 443 25.89 5.15 -1.54
N SER A 444 26.92 5.99 -1.52
CA SER A 444 27.87 6.09 -2.63
C SER A 444 28.73 4.83 -2.73
N ASP A 445 29.16 4.49 -3.95
CA ASP A 445 30.13 3.42 -4.18
C ASP A 445 31.46 3.73 -3.48
N ASP A 446 32.00 2.74 -2.76
CA ASP A 446 33.32 2.78 -2.13
C ASP A 446 34.04 1.49 -2.53
N PRO A 447 35.16 1.56 -3.24
CA PRO A 447 35.88 0.40 -3.73
C PRO A 447 36.47 -0.46 -2.60
N ASN A 448 36.57 0.05 -1.37
CA ASN A 448 37.04 -0.69 -0.21
C ASN A 448 35.92 -1.43 0.53
N ALA A 449 34.66 -1.15 0.18
CA ALA A 449 33.52 -1.76 0.82
C ALA A 449 33.37 -3.22 0.43
N ILE A 450 33.14 -4.07 1.44
CA ILE A 450 32.72 -5.45 1.25
C ILE A 450 31.24 -5.54 1.63
N THR A 451 30.43 -5.98 0.68
CA THR A 451 28.99 -6.18 0.85
C THR A 451 28.70 -7.67 1.01
N LEU A 452 28.04 -8.04 2.11
CA LEU A 452 27.79 -9.42 2.54
C LEU A 452 26.31 -9.62 2.84
N THR A 453 25.82 -10.83 2.64
CA THR A 453 24.49 -11.23 3.09
C THR A 453 24.56 -11.89 4.46
N THR A 454 23.49 -11.72 5.23
CA THR A 454 23.36 -12.32 6.56
C THR A 454 22.76 -13.71 6.46
N GLN A 455 23.29 -14.65 7.26
CA GLN A 455 22.71 -15.96 7.42
C GLN A 455 21.55 -15.90 8.40
N THR A 456 21.79 -15.30 9.57
CA THR A 456 20.84 -15.20 10.69
C THR A 456 21.24 -14.12 11.68
N TYR A 457 20.41 -13.91 12.70
CA TYR A 457 20.72 -13.07 13.85
C TYR A 457 20.22 -13.73 15.14
N PHE A 458 20.80 -13.32 16.26
CA PHE A 458 20.46 -13.79 17.60
C PHE A 458 20.13 -12.58 18.46
N LEU A 459 18.89 -12.49 18.92
CA LEU A 459 18.52 -11.54 19.97
C LEU A 459 18.92 -12.12 21.33
N HIS A 460 19.30 -11.27 22.27
CA HIS A 460 19.47 -11.71 23.64
C HIS A 460 18.13 -12.30 24.15
N PRO A 461 18.12 -13.50 24.77
CA PRO A 461 16.88 -14.18 25.17
C PRO A 461 16.05 -13.38 26.20
N ASP A 462 16.72 -12.53 26.98
CA ASP A 462 16.10 -11.67 27.99
C ASP A 462 15.85 -10.24 27.50
N TYR A 463 15.86 -9.99 26.18
CA TYR A 463 15.55 -8.66 25.62
C TYR A 463 14.11 -8.25 25.96
N ASP A 464 13.96 -7.05 26.53
CA ASP A 464 12.67 -6.44 26.84
C ASP A 464 12.43 -5.19 25.98
N PRO A 465 11.47 -5.23 25.04
CA PRO A 465 11.18 -4.10 24.15
C PRO A 465 10.50 -2.92 24.84
N ALA A 466 9.97 -3.07 26.06
CA ALA A 466 9.35 -1.97 26.79
C ALA A 466 10.38 -1.11 27.55
N THR A 467 11.46 -1.74 28.01
CA THR A 467 12.50 -1.09 28.83
C THR A 467 13.84 -0.94 28.11
N PHE A 468 13.99 -1.57 26.95
CA PHE A 468 15.27 -1.75 26.24
C PHE A 468 16.33 -2.48 27.08
N ALA A 469 15.91 -3.20 28.13
CA ALA A 469 16.82 -4.04 28.89
C ALA A 469 17.33 -5.18 28.00
N ASN A 470 18.63 -5.42 28.04
CA ASN A 470 19.30 -6.42 27.20
C ASN A 470 19.12 -6.19 25.68
N ASP A 471 19.03 -4.93 25.27
CA ASP A 471 19.02 -4.53 23.85
C ASP A 471 20.40 -4.73 23.22
N ILE A 472 20.73 -5.99 22.93
CA ILE A 472 21.94 -6.44 22.26
C ILE A 472 21.61 -7.64 21.37
N GLY A 473 22.18 -7.65 20.18
CA GLY A 473 21.99 -8.71 19.19
C GLY A 473 23.29 -9.08 18.48
N LEU A 474 23.34 -10.29 17.94
CA LEU A 474 24.43 -10.76 17.09
C LEU A 474 23.91 -11.04 15.69
N ILE A 475 24.73 -10.73 14.70
CA ILE A 475 24.43 -10.97 13.29
C ILE A 475 25.43 -11.98 12.77
N LYS A 476 24.95 -13.11 12.24
CA LYS A 476 25.78 -14.13 11.60
C LYS A 476 25.82 -13.89 10.11
N LEU A 477 27.02 -13.72 9.57
CA LEU A 477 27.26 -13.56 8.14
C LEU A 477 27.15 -14.90 7.40
N ARG A 478 26.65 -14.89 6.15
CA ARG A 478 26.54 -16.10 5.31
C ARG A 478 27.89 -16.67 4.90
N MET A 479 28.88 -15.80 4.74
CA MET A 479 30.27 -16.20 4.48
C MET A 479 31.21 -15.55 5.50
N PRO A 480 32.32 -16.21 5.86
CA PRO A 480 33.35 -15.59 6.68
C PRO A 480 33.90 -14.32 6.06
N LEU A 481 34.05 -13.28 6.87
CA LEU A 481 34.63 -12.01 6.44
C LEU A 481 36.14 -12.13 6.27
N SER A 482 36.66 -11.64 5.13
CA SER A 482 38.10 -11.53 4.90
C SER A 482 38.61 -10.18 5.40
N TYR A 483 39.52 -10.20 6.36
CA TYR A 483 40.15 -8.99 6.88
C TYR A 483 41.13 -8.37 5.88
N ASN A 484 41.20 -7.05 5.88
CA ASN A 484 42.12 -6.24 5.08
C ASN A 484 42.40 -4.90 5.78
N ASP A 485 43.13 -4.00 5.13
CA ASP A 485 43.53 -2.71 5.72
C ASP A 485 42.34 -1.78 6.07
N HIS A 486 41.14 -2.06 5.56
CA HIS A 486 39.91 -1.30 5.79
C HIS A 486 38.88 -2.07 6.64
N VAL A 487 39.08 -3.38 6.86
CA VAL A 487 38.14 -4.27 7.55
C VAL A 487 38.89 -5.11 8.57
N TRP A 488 38.66 -4.83 9.85
CA TRP A 488 39.30 -5.54 10.96
C TRP A 488 38.32 -5.74 12.13
N SER A 489 38.59 -6.74 12.97
CA SER A 489 37.81 -6.98 14.20
C SER A 489 38.19 -6.02 15.32
N VAL A 490 37.24 -5.71 16.19
CA VAL A 490 37.46 -4.97 17.43
C VAL A 490 37.36 -5.92 18.63
N ASP A 491 38.18 -5.71 19.66
CA ASP A 491 38.16 -6.54 20.86
C ASP A 491 37.00 -6.14 21.77
N LEU A 492 36.42 -7.11 22.49
CA LEU A 492 35.48 -6.81 23.57
C LEU A 492 36.25 -6.48 24.84
N LEU A 493 35.81 -5.47 25.59
CA LEU A 493 36.40 -5.15 26.89
C LEU A 493 36.05 -6.25 27.89
N ALA A 494 37.07 -6.99 28.36
CA ALA A 494 36.89 -8.03 29.37
C ALA A 494 36.95 -7.43 30.79
N GLY A 495 35.79 -7.37 31.47
CA GLY A 495 35.75 -7.55 32.92
C GLY A 495 35.85 -6.32 33.84
N SER A 496 35.38 -5.13 33.44
CA SER A 496 35.06 -4.08 34.42
C SER A 496 34.18 -2.99 33.82
N GLU A 497 33.41 -2.33 34.69
CA GLU A 497 32.70 -1.10 34.35
C GLU A 497 33.69 0.00 33.95
N LEU A 498 33.37 0.76 32.90
CA LEU A 498 34.15 1.95 32.54
C LEU A 498 33.99 2.99 33.64
N PRO A 499 35.08 3.56 34.17
CA PRO A 499 35.00 4.68 35.10
C PRO A 499 34.21 5.85 34.48
N ASP A 500 33.56 6.65 35.31
CA ASP A 500 32.97 7.91 34.88
C ASP A 500 34.05 8.83 34.29
N SER A 501 33.65 9.70 33.35
CA SER A 501 34.54 10.60 32.60
C SER A 501 35.61 9.89 31.77
N THR A 502 35.38 8.63 31.37
CA THR A 502 36.25 7.92 30.44
C THR A 502 35.99 8.40 29.02
N SER A 503 37.05 8.79 28.30
CA SER A 503 36.97 9.15 26.89
C SER A 503 36.63 7.93 26.03
N VAL A 504 35.59 8.09 25.24
CA VAL A 504 35.04 7.08 24.33
C VAL A 504 34.66 7.76 23.02
N LEU A 505 34.47 6.99 21.97
CA LEU A 505 34.14 7.48 20.64
C LEU A 505 33.03 6.63 20.04
N THR A 506 32.11 7.26 19.34
CA THR A 506 31.09 6.58 18.54
C THR A 506 31.07 7.15 17.14
N TYR A 507 30.56 6.38 16.18
CA TYR A 507 30.50 6.75 14.78
C TYR A 507 29.28 6.15 14.08
N GLY A 508 28.77 6.86 13.08
CA GLY A 508 27.57 6.47 12.36
C GLY A 508 27.24 7.40 11.19
N TRP A 509 26.15 7.05 10.50
CA TRP A 509 25.60 7.77 9.36
C TRP A 509 24.23 8.40 9.68
N GLY A 510 23.90 8.52 10.97
CA GLY A 510 22.68 9.14 11.45
C GLY A 510 22.52 10.60 11.02
N GLN A 511 21.37 11.14 11.38
CA GLN A 511 21.08 12.55 11.23
C GLN A 511 22.08 13.42 12.00
N THR A 512 22.37 14.62 11.50
CA THR A 512 23.30 15.56 12.17
C THR A 512 22.60 16.65 12.98
N SER A 513 21.26 16.67 12.98
CA SER A 513 20.42 17.61 13.74
C SER A 513 18.98 17.10 13.83
N ASP A 514 18.16 17.70 14.69
CA ASP A 514 16.75 17.29 14.87
C ASP A 514 15.88 17.62 13.65
N GLU A 515 16.29 18.60 12.84
CA GLU A 515 15.60 19.04 11.62
C GLU A 515 16.06 18.32 10.35
N ALA A 516 17.11 17.48 10.43
CA ALA A 516 17.64 16.80 9.25
C ALA A 516 16.60 15.84 8.65
N THR A 517 16.43 15.88 7.32
CA THR A 517 15.43 15.07 6.61
C THR A 517 15.94 13.70 6.15
N GLY A 518 17.20 13.36 6.45
CA GLY A 518 17.82 12.11 5.97
C GLY A 518 19.18 11.81 6.61
N LEU A 519 19.67 10.60 6.34
CA LEU A 519 20.98 10.11 6.76
C LEU A 519 22.10 10.75 5.93
N VAL A 520 23.30 10.80 6.50
CA VAL A 520 24.48 11.35 5.82
C VAL A 520 25.24 10.25 5.08
N ASP A 521 25.80 10.59 3.92
CA ASP A 521 26.57 9.62 3.13
C ASP A 521 27.96 9.37 3.72
N ASP A 522 28.60 10.40 4.26
CA ASP A 522 29.91 10.31 4.90
C ASP A 522 29.79 9.81 6.35
N LEU A 523 30.62 8.85 6.74
CA LEU A 523 30.70 8.35 8.10
C LEU A 523 31.22 9.46 9.03
N ASN A 524 30.43 9.81 10.04
CA ASN A 524 30.79 10.79 11.05
C ASN A 524 31.14 10.10 12.37
N TYR A 525 31.93 10.78 13.20
CA TYR A 525 32.29 10.32 14.53
C TYR A 525 32.28 11.48 15.52
N VAL A 526 32.13 11.14 16.80
CA VAL A 526 32.18 12.09 17.91
C VAL A 526 32.91 11.48 19.10
N ASP A 527 33.73 12.28 19.77
CA ASP A 527 34.40 11.93 21.02
C ASP A 527 33.49 12.35 22.19
N LEU A 528 33.23 11.42 23.10
CA LEU A 528 32.31 11.58 24.23
C LEU A 528 32.97 11.13 25.53
N VAL A 529 32.32 11.39 26.65
CA VAL A 529 32.72 10.89 27.97
C VAL A 529 31.62 10.08 28.63
N THR A 530 31.98 9.02 29.35
CA THR A 530 31.03 8.23 30.13
C THR A 530 30.48 9.01 31.32
N LEU A 531 29.20 8.79 31.63
CA LEU A 531 28.52 9.31 32.80
C LEU A 531 28.20 8.19 33.79
N SER A 532 28.01 8.57 35.05
CA SER A 532 27.48 7.65 36.04
C SER A 532 26.01 7.30 35.73
N ASN A 533 25.58 6.11 36.14
CA ASN A 533 24.17 5.73 35.98
C ASN A 533 23.22 6.68 36.72
N GLU A 534 23.64 7.28 37.83
CA GLU A 534 22.82 8.25 38.58
C GLU A 534 22.64 9.57 37.81
N GLU A 535 23.69 10.05 37.12
CA GLU A 535 23.56 11.20 36.22
C GLU A 535 22.66 10.86 35.03
N CYS A 536 22.80 9.67 34.46
CA CYS A 536 21.99 9.25 33.33
C CYS A 536 20.49 9.14 33.67
N LYS A 537 20.17 8.65 34.88
CA LYS A 537 18.78 8.59 35.38
C LYS A 537 18.10 9.95 35.46
N LEU A 538 18.85 11.05 35.51
CA LEU A 538 18.25 12.40 35.48
C LEU A 538 17.53 12.67 34.15
N ALA A 539 18.02 12.10 33.04
CA ALA A 539 17.40 12.23 31.72
C ALA A 539 16.42 11.09 31.41
N PHE A 540 16.75 9.85 31.81
CA PHE A 540 16.04 8.66 31.36
C PHE A 540 15.28 7.88 32.44
N GLY A 541 15.38 8.29 33.71
CA GLY A 541 14.69 7.64 34.82
C GLY A 541 15.04 6.16 34.96
N ASP A 542 14.04 5.36 35.34
CA ASP A 542 14.19 3.93 35.65
C ASP A 542 14.55 3.04 34.44
N GLN A 543 14.58 3.61 33.23
CA GLN A 543 15.09 2.91 32.05
C GLN A 543 16.55 2.50 32.23
N VAL A 544 17.35 3.31 32.93
CA VAL A 544 18.80 3.10 33.12
C VAL A 544 19.08 2.06 34.19
N ASN A 545 19.72 0.96 33.80
CA ASN A 545 20.16 -0.11 34.70
C ASN A 545 21.67 -0.40 34.58
N GLU A 546 22.17 -1.37 35.34
CA GLU A 546 23.60 -1.73 35.39
C GLU A 546 24.19 -2.21 34.06
N ASN A 547 23.36 -2.69 33.14
CA ASN A 547 23.79 -3.11 31.80
C ASN A 547 23.84 -1.95 30.80
N MET A 548 23.51 -0.73 31.21
CA MET A 548 23.53 0.45 30.37
C MET A 548 24.68 1.38 30.76
N VAL A 549 25.19 2.12 29.77
CA VAL A 549 26.15 3.20 29.92
C VAL A 549 25.65 4.40 29.14
N CYS A 550 25.79 5.57 29.74
CA CYS A 550 25.42 6.81 29.07
C CYS A 550 26.66 7.65 28.83
N VAL A 551 26.63 8.40 27.75
CA VAL A 551 27.75 9.23 27.32
C VAL A 551 27.26 10.61 26.94
N ALA A 552 28.08 11.62 27.18
CA ALA A 552 27.80 13.00 26.79
C ALA A 552 29.05 13.63 26.17
N GLY A 553 28.84 14.52 25.20
CA GLY A 553 29.88 15.34 24.59
C GLY A 553 29.75 16.80 24.99
N ASP A 554 30.29 17.68 24.16
CA ASP A 554 30.00 19.12 24.23
C ASP A 554 28.53 19.39 23.79
N THR A 555 28.14 20.66 23.75
CA THR A 555 26.76 21.04 23.41
C THR A 555 26.40 20.55 22.00
N ASN A 556 25.28 19.84 21.86
CA ASN A 556 24.80 19.23 20.60
C ASN A 556 25.67 18.08 20.05
N GLU A 557 26.44 17.41 20.90
CA GLU A 557 27.24 16.24 20.52
C GLU A 557 26.68 14.93 21.10
N GLY A 558 26.37 13.97 20.23
CA GLY A 558 25.81 12.68 20.61
C GLY A 558 25.39 11.85 19.40
N ILE A 559 24.67 10.76 19.66
CA ILE A 559 24.02 9.97 18.59
C ILE A 559 22.66 10.58 18.24
N CYS A 560 22.24 10.44 16.98
CA CYS A 560 20.94 10.91 16.53
C CYS A 560 20.12 9.79 15.87
N LYS A 561 18.97 10.16 15.30
CA LYS A 561 18.13 9.21 14.54
C LYS A 561 18.95 8.62 13.39
N GLY A 562 18.99 7.29 13.34
CA GLY A 562 19.79 6.54 12.38
C GLY A 562 21.14 6.04 12.91
N ASP A 563 21.57 6.46 14.11
CA ASP A 563 22.80 5.97 14.75
C ASP A 563 22.56 4.83 15.75
N LEU A 564 21.32 4.37 15.95
CA LEU A 564 21.06 3.22 16.81
C LEU A 564 21.76 1.97 16.25
N GLY A 565 22.37 1.18 17.13
CA GLY A 565 23.27 0.09 16.76
C GLY A 565 24.73 0.53 16.49
N SER A 566 25.04 1.83 16.49
CA SER A 566 26.43 2.31 16.40
C SER A 566 27.27 1.80 17.58
N PRO A 567 28.58 1.54 17.35
CA PRO A 567 29.46 1.07 18.40
C PRO A 567 29.89 2.24 19.29
N LEU A 568 30.00 1.96 20.58
CA LEU A 568 30.76 2.78 21.52
C LEU A 568 32.13 2.15 21.70
N ILE A 569 33.17 2.91 21.42
CA ILE A 569 34.55 2.46 21.34
C ILE A 569 35.40 3.17 22.40
N GLN A 570 36.21 2.41 23.11
CA GLN A 570 37.26 2.94 23.96
C GLN A 570 38.62 2.66 23.33
N ARG A 571 39.47 3.70 23.20
CA ARG A 571 40.86 3.55 22.75
C ARG A 571 41.80 3.65 23.94
N VAL A 572 42.64 2.63 24.13
CA VAL A 572 43.68 2.61 25.17
C VAL A 572 45.00 2.24 24.51
N ASP A 573 45.93 3.19 24.46
CA ASP A 573 47.20 3.08 23.73
C ASP A 573 47.01 2.67 22.25
N LEU A 574 47.38 1.43 21.89
CA LEU A 574 47.26 0.87 20.54
C LEU A 574 46.07 -0.09 20.40
N LEU A 575 45.25 -0.24 21.45
CA LEU A 575 44.13 -1.18 21.49
C LEU A 575 42.80 -0.45 21.41
N THR A 576 41.85 -1.08 20.73
CA THR A 576 40.49 -0.57 20.52
C THR A 576 39.51 -1.58 21.09
N TYR A 577 38.67 -1.13 22.00
CA TYR A 577 37.67 -1.97 22.66
C TYR A 577 36.26 -1.52 22.32
N HIS A 578 35.39 -2.47 22.00
CA HIS A 578 33.96 -2.26 21.84
C HIS A 578 33.26 -2.43 23.18
N VAL A 579 32.75 -1.33 23.71
CA VAL A 579 32.29 -1.21 25.10
C VAL A 579 30.77 -1.07 25.24
N GLY A 580 30.09 -0.66 24.17
CA GLY A 580 28.64 -0.56 24.16
C GLY A 580 28.05 -0.44 22.76
N VAL A 581 26.73 -0.62 22.65
CA VAL A 581 25.95 -0.51 21.41
C VAL A 581 24.83 0.51 21.63
N ALA A 582 24.68 1.49 20.74
CA ALA A 582 23.66 2.53 20.86
C ALA A 582 22.25 1.92 20.88
N THR A 583 21.47 2.24 21.93
CA THR A 583 20.13 1.65 22.16
C THR A 583 19.02 2.69 22.19
N PHE A 584 19.25 3.85 22.81
CA PHE A 584 18.24 4.89 22.91
C PHE A 584 18.84 6.30 22.88
N ILE A 585 18.02 7.22 22.36
CA ILE A 585 18.30 8.65 22.27
C ILE A 585 17.26 9.42 23.08
N SER A 586 17.58 10.65 23.50
CA SER A 586 16.62 11.48 24.22
C SER A 586 15.37 11.78 23.37
N SER A 587 14.22 11.78 24.04
CA SER A 587 12.95 12.22 23.44
C SER A 587 12.90 13.72 23.16
N ASN A 588 13.81 14.49 23.77
CA ASN A 588 13.96 15.93 23.52
C ASN A 588 14.75 16.24 22.23
N GLY A 589 15.27 15.22 21.54
CA GLY A 589 16.09 15.38 20.35
C GLY A 589 17.59 15.20 20.60
N CYS A 590 18.35 15.05 19.54
CA CYS A 590 19.80 14.83 19.60
C CYS A 590 20.60 16.15 19.73
N GLU A 591 19.96 17.30 19.52
CA GLU A 591 20.54 18.62 19.84
C GLU A 591 20.17 19.09 21.27
N SER A 592 19.62 18.19 22.08
CA SER A 592 19.43 18.43 23.51
C SER A 592 20.75 18.25 24.28
N ASN A 593 20.80 18.72 25.53
CA ASN A 593 21.91 18.45 26.44
C ASN A 593 21.76 17.08 27.16
N ASP A 594 20.79 16.26 26.76
CA ASP A 594 20.59 14.97 27.37
C ASP A 594 21.66 13.98 26.86
N PRO A 595 22.15 13.06 27.71
CA PRO A 595 23.15 12.10 27.29
C PRO A 595 22.59 11.07 26.30
N SER A 596 23.49 10.34 25.65
CA SER A 596 23.17 9.23 24.75
C SER A 596 23.27 7.88 25.45
N GLY A 597 22.33 6.96 25.20
CA GLY A 597 22.25 5.67 25.88
C GLY A 597 22.77 4.48 25.07
N PHE A 598 23.60 3.66 25.71
CA PHE A 598 24.23 2.48 25.12
C PHE A 598 24.07 1.24 26.02
N THR A 599 23.84 0.07 25.41
CA THR A 599 23.90 -1.23 26.10
C THR A 599 25.35 -1.65 26.22
N ARG A 600 25.86 -1.91 27.42
CA ARG A 600 27.23 -2.35 27.67
C ARG A 600 27.47 -3.73 27.04
N THR A 601 28.64 -3.97 26.45
CA THR A 601 28.97 -5.27 25.84
C THR A 601 29.48 -6.30 26.84
N TRP A 602 30.22 -5.87 27.87
CA TRP A 602 30.89 -6.78 28.80
C TRP A 602 29.96 -7.71 29.60
N PRO A 603 28.74 -7.30 30.06
CA PRO A 603 27.85 -8.20 30.80
C PRO A 603 27.42 -9.41 29.97
N TYR A 604 27.42 -9.24 28.64
CA TYR A 604 27.00 -10.24 27.67
C TYR A 604 28.16 -11.04 27.08
N ALA A 605 29.41 -10.81 27.51
CA ALA A 605 30.58 -11.46 26.91
C ALA A 605 30.46 -12.99 26.85
N MET A 606 29.93 -13.62 27.90
CA MET A 606 29.70 -15.07 27.91
C MET A 606 28.61 -15.52 26.93
N TRP A 607 27.51 -14.77 26.85
CA TRP A 607 26.45 -15.04 25.87
C TRP A 607 26.97 -14.87 24.44
N ILE A 608 27.77 -13.84 24.19
CA ILE A 608 28.39 -13.58 22.89
C ILE A 608 29.32 -14.74 22.50
N ILE A 609 30.25 -15.13 23.39
CA ILE A 609 31.19 -16.23 23.15
C ILE A 609 30.44 -17.54 22.90
N ASN A 610 29.45 -17.88 23.73
CA ASN A 610 28.69 -19.12 23.57
C ASN A 610 27.91 -19.12 22.24
N THR A 611 27.25 -18.01 21.91
CA THR A 611 26.46 -17.91 20.69
C THR A 611 27.34 -18.05 19.45
N THR A 612 28.50 -17.37 19.45
CA THR A 612 29.46 -17.39 18.32
C THR A 612 30.27 -18.69 18.19
N TYR A 613 30.44 -19.46 19.26
CA TYR A 613 31.21 -20.71 19.22
C TYR A 613 30.36 -21.93 18.85
N TYR A 614 29.09 -21.97 19.27
CA TYR A 614 28.22 -23.14 19.09
C TYR A 614 27.27 -23.07 17.89
N ASN A 615 27.10 -21.88 17.30
CA ASN A 615 26.24 -21.66 16.13
C ASN A 615 27.03 -21.08 14.98
#